data_AF-A0AA35SUA2-F1
#
_entry.id   AF-A0AA35SUA2-F1
#
_cell.length_a   1.000
_cell.length_b   1.000
_cell.length_c   1.000
_cell.angle_alpha   90.00
_cell.angle_beta   90.00
_cell.angle_gamma   90.00
#
_symmetry.space_group_name_H-M   'P 1'
#
loop_
_entity.id
_entity.type
_entity.pdbx_description
1 polymer ?
#
loop_
_entity_poly.entity_id
_entity_poly.type
_entity_poly.pdbx_seq_one_letter_code
_entity_poly.pdbx_strand_id
1 'polypeptide(L)'
;MKRLEADTVLLLIPAVLFVSSDGGLIQKASGFLTPEQFSPIMKDALKKETEFQEKLEKLKAKSDDAKLNAQVALTYLEREQLEKAVLFSEKAFEHDPKNRTKLIPNLHNQLGLAYGALVEGSMLENSEEAETYFEKAISHFKTVIDTYSKSKVYEPAQYYLGVTYAIKGNFEDAIAVLEKLTHHAKDGNIRQNAEAMLERVKDLASSN
;
A
#
# COMPACT_ATOMS: atom_id res chain seq x y z
N MET A 1 22.92 -18.70 14.93
CA MET A 1 22.56 -17.26 14.94
C MET A 1 22.96 -16.66 13.60
N LYS A 2 22.13 -16.85 12.57
CA LYS A 2 22.35 -16.27 11.25
C LYS A 2 21.87 -14.82 11.32
N ARG A 3 22.80 -13.89 11.12
CA ARG A 3 22.54 -12.46 10.97
C ARG A 3 21.49 -12.32 9.87
N LEU A 4 20.36 -11.66 10.16
CA LEU A 4 19.44 -11.20 9.14
C LEU A 4 20.23 -10.32 8.18
N GLU A 5 20.44 -10.81 6.97
CA GLU A 5 20.75 -9.93 5.85
C GLU A 5 19.52 -9.05 5.69
N ALA A 6 19.70 -7.76 5.97
CA ALA A 6 18.70 -6.75 5.72
C ALA A 6 18.19 -6.91 4.29
N ASP A 7 16.88 -7.09 4.15
CA ASP A 7 16.24 -7.24 2.85
C ASP A 7 16.70 -6.13 1.91
N THR A 8 17.22 -6.59 0.78
CA THR A 8 18.06 -5.84 -0.12
C THR A 8 17.20 -4.93 -1.00
N VAL A 9 16.78 -3.79 -0.48
CA VAL A 9 16.73 -2.58 -1.30
C VAL A 9 18.11 -1.96 -1.17
N LEU A 10 18.97 -2.14 -2.17
CA LEU A 10 20.19 -1.35 -2.30
C LEU A 10 19.77 0.14 -2.22
N LEU A 11 19.99 0.76 -1.06
CA LEU A 11 19.95 2.20 -0.92
C LEU A 11 21.08 2.73 -1.82
N LEU A 12 20.72 3.07 -3.06
CA LEU A 12 21.63 3.72 -4.00
C LEU A 12 22.00 5.08 -3.41
N ILE A 13 23.21 5.15 -2.84
CA ILE A 13 23.80 6.38 -2.29
C ILE A 13 24.71 6.98 -3.38
N PRO A 14 24.64 8.29 -3.65
CA PRO A 14 23.85 9.31 -2.95
C PRO A 14 22.34 9.26 -3.29
N ALA A 15 21.50 9.75 -2.37
CA ALA A 15 20.07 9.92 -2.58
C ALA A 15 19.62 11.32 -2.15
N VAL A 16 18.68 11.89 -2.90
CA VAL A 16 18.00 13.15 -2.57
C VAL A 16 16.52 12.86 -2.40
N LEU A 17 15.97 13.25 -1.24
CA LEU A 17 14.54 13.13 -0.94
C LEU A 17 13.88 14.50 -1.08
N PHE A 18 12.79 14.54 -1.82
CA PHE A 18 11.88 15.68 -1.85
C PHE A 18 10.77 15.39 -0.86
N VAL A 19 10.68 16.20 0.18
CA VAL A 19 9.68 16.05 1.25
C VAL A 19 8.84 17.31 1.36
N SER A 20 7.55 17.14 1.66
CA SER A 20 6.68 18.26 2.00
C SER A 20 7.06 18.84 3.36
N SER A 21 6.60 20.05 3.66
CA SER A 21 6.91 20.73 4.93
C SER A 21 6.43 19.98 6.17
N ASP A 22 5.48 19.06 6.00
CA ASP A 22 4.93 18.19 7.03
C ASP A 22 5.54 16.78 7.04
N GLY A 23 6.67 16.59 6.34
CA GLY A 23 7.47 15.36 6.36
C GLY A 23 7.06 14.27 5.37
N GLY A 24 6.04 14.49 4.52
CA GLY A 24 5.59 13.48 3.55
C GLY A 24 6.53 13.32 2.35
N LEU A 25 6.79 12.08 1.93
CA LEU A 25 7.69 11.79 0.80
C LEU A 25 7.03 12.14 -0.55
N ILE A 26 7.53 13.16 -1.24
CA ILE A 26 7.01 13.55 -2.57
C ILE A 26 7.68 12.72 -3.66
N GLN A 27 9.01 12.59 -3.59
CA GLN A 27 9.80 11.92 -4.61
C GLN A 27 11.20 11.59 -4.08
N LYS A 28 11.80 10.54 -4.64
CA LYS A 28 13.20 10.16 -4.40
C LYS A 28 13.99 10.26 -5.70
N ALA A 29 15.19 10.81 -5.63
CA ALA A 29 16.22 10.73 -6.65
C ALA A 29 17.39 9.92 -6.08
N SER A 30 17.97 9.00 -6.84
CA SER A 30 19.04 8.13 -6.35
C SER A 30 20.14 7.93 -7.39
N GLY A 31 21.35 7.72 -6.88
CA GLY A 31 22.56 7.67 -7.70
C GLY A 31 23.14 9.06 -8.01
N PHE A 32 24.29 9.05 -8.67
CA PHE A 32 24.91 10.28 -9.17
C PHE A 32 24.08 10.86 -10.33
N LEU A 33 23.70 12.13 -10.22
CA LEU A 33 22.91 12.85 -11.23
C LEU A 33 23.62 14.15 -11.58
N THR A 34 23.84 14.39 -12.88
CA THR A 34 24.30 15.72 -13.33
C THR A 34 23.19 16.75 -13.14
N PRO A 35 23.49 18.06 -13.17
CA PRO A 35 22.47 19.11 -13.10
C PRO A 35 21.35 18.96 -14.14
N GLU A 36 21.68 18.53 -15.36
CA GLU A 36 20.72 18.31 -16.45
C GLU A 36 19.78 17.13 -16.16
N GLN A 37 20.28 16.09 -15.49
CA GLN A 37 19.48 14.93 -15.08
C GLN A 37 18.64 15.22 -13.83
N PHE A 38 19.17 16.02 -12.90
CA PHE A 38 18.50 16.36 -11.64
C PHE A 38 17.42 17.44 -11.78
N SER A 39 17.64 18.44 -12.64
CA SER A 39 16.69 19.55 -12.86
C SER A 39 15.25 19.11 -13.17
N PRO A 40 14.99 18.16 -14.10
CA PRO A 40 13.63 17.70 -14.36
C PRO A 40 12.99 17.00 -13.16
N ILE A 41 13.77 16.28 -12.35
CA ILE A 41 13.27 15.60 -11.14
C ILE A 41 12.82 16.63 -10.10
N MET A 42 13.62 17.66 -9.87
CA MET A 42 13.25 18.76 -8.97
C MET A 42 12.00 19.50 -9.44
N LYS A 43 11.90 19.79 -10.75
CA LYS A 43 10.71 20.44 -11.33
C LYS A 43 9.46 19.58 -11.19
N ASP A 44 9.59 18.26 -11.40
CA ASP A 44 8.50 17.30 -11.23
C ASP A 44 8.03 17.23 -9.77
N ALA A 45 8.96 17.16 -8.81
CA ALA A 45 8.64 17.19 -7.39
C ALA A 45 7.90 18.48 -6.97
N LEU A 46 8.37 19.64 -7.44
CA LEU A 46 7.72 20.93 -7.17
C LEU A 46 6.31 21.00 -7.78
N LYS A 47 6.16 20.48 -9.00
CA LYS A 47 4.85 20.42 -9.68
C LYS A 47 3.88 19.52 -8.90
N LYS A 48 4.31 18.31 -8.50
CA LYS A 48 3.50 17.40 -7.69
C LYS A 48 3.04 18.03 -6.38
N GLU A 49 3.94 18.76 -5.72
CA GLU A 49 3.59 19.47 -4.49
C GLU A 49 2.55 20.56 -4.74
N THR A 50 2.75 21.38 -5.77
CA THR A 50 1.81 22.45 -6.13
C THR A 50 0.42 21.89 -6.44
N GLU A 51 0.34 20.85 -7.27
CA GLU A 51 -0.92 20.20 -7.62
C GLU A 51 -1.60 19.56 -6.41
N PHE A 52 -0.83 19.03 -5.45
CA PHE A 52 -1.38 18.46 -4.23
C PHE A 52 -1.95 19.56 -3.30
N GLN A 53 -1.23 20.65 -3.11
CA GLN A 53 -1.71 21.79 -2.32
C GLN A 53 -2.99 22.40 -2.93
N GLU A 54 -3.08 22.50 -4.25
CA GLU A 54 -4.32 22.93 -4.91
C GLU A 54 -5.52 22.01 -4.63
N LYS A 55 -5.30 20.69 -4.52
CA LYS A 55 -6.36 19.74 -4.13
C LYS A 55 -6.81 19.99 -2.69
N LEU A 56 -5.86 20.21 -1.77
CA LEU A 56 -6.17 20.53 -0.37
C LEU A 56 -6.94 21.85 -0.24
N GLU A 57 -6.56 22.90 -0.99
CA GLU A 57 -7.31 24.16 -1.02
C GLU A 57 -8.73 23.98 -1.56
N LYS A 58 -8.91 23.16 -2.61
CA LYS A 58 -10.25 22.84 -3.14
C LYS A 58 -11.12 22.11 -2.12
N LEU A 59 -10.54 21.24 -1.30
CA LEU A 59 -11.28 20.55 -0.22
C LEU A 59 -11.73 21.49 0.89
N LYS A 60 -11.05 22.62 1.14
CA LYS A 60 -11.54 23.61 2.13
C LYS A 60 -12.92 24.16 1.76
N ALA A 61 -13.22 24.29 0.46
CA ALA A 61 -14.51 24.75 -0.04
C ALA A 61 -15.52 23.62 -0.29
N LYS A 62 -15.05 22.39 -0.46
CA LYS A 62 -15.87 21.19 -0.78
C LYS A 62 -15.38 19.99 0.03
N SER A 63 -15.56 20.05 1.34
CA SER A 63 -15.02 19.04 2.28
C SER A 63 -15.48 17.62 1.98
N ASP A 64 -16.64 17.48 1.33
CA ASP A 64 -17.35 16.21 1.16
C ASP A 64 -17.25 15.68 -0.29
N ASP A 65 -16.40 16.30 -1.15
CA ASP A 65 -16.17 15.80 -2.51
C ASP A 65 -15.44 14.45 -2.44
N ALA A 66 -16.19 13.36 -2.61
CA ALA A 66 -15.68 12.01 -2.44
C ALA A 66 -14.50 11.68 -3.37
N LYS A 67 -14.53 12.18 -4.61
CA LYS A 67 -13.44 11.94 -5.56
C LYS A 67 -12.17 12.64 -5.12
N LEU A 68 -12.30 13.90 -4.69
CA LEU A 68 -11.15 14.69 -4.26
C LEU A 68 -10.57 14.16 -2.94
N ASN A 69 -11.42 13.77 -1.99
CA ASN A 69 -11.02 13.08 -0.77
C ASN A 69 -10.25 11.79 -1.08
N ALA A 70 -10.77 10.95 -1.99
CA ALA A 70 -10.08 9.71 -2.39
C ALA A 70 -8.71 10.00 -3.03
N GLN A 71 -8.61 11.00 -3.89
CA GLN A 71 -7.34 11.39 -4.51
C GLN A 71 -6.32 11.92 -3.50
N VAL A 72 -6.77 12.72 -2.53
CA VAL A 72 -5.91 13.24 -1.47
C VAL A 72 -5.44 12.12 -0.55
N ALA A 73 -6.35 11.21 -0.18
CA ALA A 73 -6.00 10.03 0.62
C ALA A 73 -4.95 9.15 -0.06
N LEU A 74 -5.10 8.86 -1.36
CA LEU A 74 -4.13 8.11 -2.13
C LEU A 74 -2.76 8.80 -2.16
N THR A 75 -2.71 10.12 -2.36
CA THR A 75 -1.44 10.86 -2.31
C THR A 75 -0.82 10.86 -0.91
N TYR A 76 -1.61 10.88 0.17
CA TYR A 76 -1.08 10.72 1.52
C TYR A 76 -0.50 9.31 1.76
N LEU A 77 -1.10 8.26 1.19
CA LEU A 77 -0.53 6.90 1.25
C LEU A 77 0.79 6.82 0.48
N GLU A 78 0.86 7.41 -0.71
CA GLU A 78 2.11 7.51 -1.49
C GLU A 78 3.20 8.28 -0.75
N ARG A 79 2.81 9.23 0.11
CA ARG A 79 3.70 10.05 0.95
C ARG A 79 4.05 9.40 2.29
N GLU A 80 3.64 8.16 2.52
CA GLU A 80 3.84 7.41 3.77
C GLU A 80 3.20 8.11 5.00
N GLN A 81 2.11 8.87 4.79
CA GLN A 81 1.39 9.60 5.83
C GLN A 81 0.04 8.93 6.10
N LEU A 82 0.08 7.75 6.74
CA LEU A 82 -1.08 6.88 6.93
C LEU A 82 -2.21 7.54 7.73
N GLU A 83 -1.91 8.26 8.81
CA GLU A 83 -2.92 8.89 9.66
C GLU A 83 -3.74 9.93 8.88
N LYS A 84 -3.06 10.73 8.06
CA LYS A 84 -3.73 11.70 7.18
C LYS A 84 -4.53 10.99 6.11
N ALA A 85 -3.97 9.94 5.49
CA ALA A 85 -4.67 9.18 4.49
C ALA A 85 -5.98 8.59 5.01
N VAL A 86 -6.00 8.05 6.23
CA VAL A 86 -7.21 7.50 6.87
C VAL A 86 -8.30 8.55 6.97
N LEU A 87 -7.98 9.75 7.45
CA LEU A 87 -8.97 10.84 7.59
C LEU A 87 -9.68 11.19 6.26
N PHE A 88 -8.92 11.29 5.17
CA PHE A 88 -9.51 11.57 3.85
C PHE A 88 -10.17 10.33 3.23
N SER A 89 -9.71 9.12 3.59
CA SER A 89 -10.32 7.87 3.13
C SER A 89 -11.72 7.69 3.69
N GLU A 90 -11.91 7.96 5.00
CA GLU A 90 -13.21 7.87 5.66
C GLU A 90 -14.26 8.75 4.98
N LYS A 91 -13.90 10.01 4.67
CA LYS A 91 -14.76 10.93 3.91
C LYS A 91 -15.07 10.41 2.52
N ALA A 92 -14.09 9.83 1.83
CA ALA A 92 -14.32 9.24 0.51
C ALA A 92 -15.29 8.05 0.58
N PHE A 93 -15.19 7.20 1.60
CA PHE A 93 -16.08 6.06 1.80
C PHE A 93 -17.50 6.51 2.17
N GLU A 94 -17.63 7.50 3.04
CA GLU A 94 -18.93 8.07 3.45
C GLU A 94 -19.69 8.68 2.28
N HIS A 95 -18.99 9.43 1.41
CA HIS A 95 -19.62 10.17 0.32
C HIS A 95 -19.61 9.44 -1.03
N ASP A 96 -18.97 8.27 -1.14
CA ASP A 96 -19.05 7.39 -2.31
C ASP A 96 -19.20 5.88 -1.97
N PRO A 97 -20.22 5.50 -1.18
CA PRO A 97 -20.41 4.11 -0.74
C PRO A 97 -20.74 3.15 -1.89
N LYS A 98 -21.13 3.69 -3.06
CA LYS A 98 -21.43 2.92 -4.28
C LYS A 98 -20.27 2.91 -5.27
N ASN A 99 -19.11 3.46 -4.91
CA ASN A 99 -17.91 3.51 -5.74
C ASN A 99 -18.17 4.11 -7.15
N ARG A 100 -18.95 5.18 -7.24
CA ARG A 100 -19.21 5.93 -8.48
C ARG A 100 -17.92 6.55 -9.03
N THR A 101 -16.99 6.92 -8.15
CA THR A 101 -15.68 7.48 -8.52
C THR A 101 -14.74 6.43 -9.13
N LYS A 102 -15.00 5.14 -8.87
CA LYS A 102 -14.14 3.99 -9.22
C LYS A 102 -12.80 3.97 -8.48
N LEU A 103 -12.61 4.82 -7.47
CA LEU A 103 -11.37 4.93 -6.69
C LEU A 103 -11.39 4.10 -5.40
N ILE A 104 -12.57 3.76 -4.89
CA ILE A 104 -12.75 3.10 -3.59
C ILE A 104 -12.02 1.75 -3.47
N PRO A 105 -12.03 0.85 -4.46
CA PRO A 105 -11.30 -0.42 -4.37
C PRO A 105 -9.80 -0.20 -4.28
N ASN A 106 -9.26 0.76 -5.06
CA ASN A 106 -7.84 1.07 -5.02
C ASN A 106 -7.45 1.67 -3.66
N LEU A 107 -8.30 2.54 -3.11
CA LEU A 107 -8.06 3.14 -1.81
C LEU A 107 -8.04 2.08 -0.68
N HIS A 108 -9.00 1.15 -0.67
CA HIS A 108 -8.93 0.01 0.24
C HIS A 108 -7.67 -0.83 0.03
N ASN A 109 -7.31 -1.16 -1.21
CA ASN A 109 -6.09 -1.93 -1.46
C ASN A 109 -4.83 -1.22 -0.93
N GLN A 110 -4.71 0.10 -1.11
CA GLN A 110 -3.55 0.87 -0.63
C GLN A 110 -3.53 1.00 0.89
N LEU A 111 -4.69 1.16 1.55
CA LEU A 111 -4.77 1.11 3.02
C LEU A 111 -4.39 -0.28 3.55
N GLY A 112 -4.86 -1.34 2.89
CA GLY A 112 -4.50 -2.72 3.23
C GLY A 112 -2.99 -2.94 3.17
N LEU A 113 -2.35 -2.44 2.12
CA LEU A 113 -0.89 -2.46 1.96
C LEU A 113 -0.17 -1.66 3.07
N ALA A 114 -0.63 -0.45 3.35
CA ALA A 114 -0.01 0.41 4.34
C ALA A 114 -0.06 -0.21 5.74
N TYR A 115 -1.22 -0.74 6.15
CA TYR A 115 -1.32 -1.46 7.42
C TYR A 115 -0.55 -2.77 7.42
N GLY A 116 -0.58 -3.54 6.32
CA GLY A 116 0.15 -4.79 6.19
C GLY A 116 1.66 -4.62 6.36
N ALA A 117 2.22 -3.51 5.86
CA ALA A 117 3.64 -3.17 6.02
C ALA A 117 4.03 -2.87 7.48
N LEU A 118 3.09 -2.41 8.30
CA LEU A 118 3.34 -2.12 9.72
C LEU A 118 3.29 -3.39 10.60
N VAL A 119 2.67 -4.48 10.13
CA VAL A 119 2.50 -5.71 10.93
C VAL A 119 3.83 -6.26 11.41
N GLU A 120 4.77 -6.54 10.50
CA GLU A 120 6.04 -7.17 10.84
C GLU A 120 6.88 -6.32 11.82
N GLY A 121 6.96 -5.02 11.56
CA GLY A 121 7.69 -4.08 12.44
C GLY A 121 7.08 -4.03 13.83
N SER A 122 5.75 -3.93 13.93
CA SER A 122 5.06 -3.89 15.21
C SER A 122 5.11 -5.23 15.96
N MET A 123 5.26 -6.38 15.30
CA MET A 123 5.37 -7.68 15.98
C MET A 123 6.60 -7.76 16.91
N LEU A 124 7.67 -7.00 16.61
CA LEU A 124 8.88 -6.97 17.42
C LEU A 124 8.78 -6.04 18.63
N GLU A 125 7.90 -5.03 18.56
CA GLU A 125 7.82 -3.93 19.54
C GLU A 125 6.58 -4.04 20.42
N ASN A 126 5.42 -4.26 19.81
CA ASN A 126 4.12 -4.26 20.46
C ASN A 126 3.12 -5.19 19.74
N SER A 127 2.87 -6.36 20.33
CA SER A 127 1.98 -7.37 19.75
C SER A 127 0.52 -6.94 19.62
N GLU A 128 0.02 -6.02 20.45
CA GLU A 128 -1.38 -5.55 20.37
C GLU A 128 -1.57 -4.63 19.16
N GLU A 129 -0.58 -3.77 18.91
CA GLU A 129 -0.57 -2.87 17.76
C GLU A 129 -0.40 -3.66 16.45
N ALA A 130 0.46 -4.67 16.45
CA ALA A 130 0.60 -5.59 15.33
C ALA A 130 -0.71 -6.30 14.99
N GLU A 131 -1.47 -6.75 16.00
CA GLU A 131 -2.79 -7.36 15.80
C GLU A 131 -3.77 -6.36 15.20
N THR A 132 -3.79 -5.13 15.72
CA THR A 132 -4.65 -4.06 15.20
C THR A 132 -4.35 -3.75 13.73
N TYR A 133 -3.09 -3.65 13.34
CA TYR A 133 -2.70 -3.42 11.95
C TYR A 133 -3.03 -4.61 11.06
N PHE A 134 -2.83 -5.82 11.56
CA PHE A 134 -3.20 -7.05 10.85
C PHE A 134 -4.71 -7.11 10.56
N GLU A 135 -5.55 -6.83 11.56
CA GLU A 135 -7.01 -6.79 11.39
C GLU A 135 -7.44 -5.72 10.39
N LYS A 136 -6.87 -4.51 10.46
CA LYS A 136 -7.17 -3.43 9.51
C LYS A 136 -6.75 -3.78 8.08
N ALA A 137 -5.57 -4.37 7.90
CA ALA A 137 -5.08 -4.80 6.60
C ALA A 137 -6.03 -5.83 5.97
N ILE A 138 -6.38 -6.89 6.72
CA ILE A 138 -7.30 -7.93 6.28
C ILE A 138 -8.67 -7.35 5.93
N SER A 139 -9.22 -6.47 6.79
CA SER A 139 -10.53 -5.85 6.57
C SER A 139 -10.59 -5.13 5.23
N HIS A 140 -9.55 -4.36 4.90
CA HIS A 140 -9.48 -3.65 3.64
C HIS A 140 -9.33 -4.57 2.42
N PHE A 141 -8.47 -5.59 2.49
CA PHE A 141 -8.34 -6.54 1.38
C PHE A 141 -9.62 -7.35 1.17
N LYS A 142 -10.25 -7.84 2.24
CA LYS A 142 -11.55 -8.53 2.17
C LYS A 142 -12.63 -7.64 1.58
N THR A 143 -12.67 -6.35 1.92
CA THR A 143 -13.61 -5.41 1.30
C THR A 143 -13.45 -5.37 -0.24
N VAL A 144 -12.22 -5.37 -0.74
CA VAL A 144 -11.96 -5.45 -2.20
C VAL A 144 -12.44 -6.77 -2.80
N ILE A 145 -12.14 -7.89 -2.14
CA ILE A 145 -12.46 -9.24 -2.61
C ILE A 145 -13.97 -9.45 -2.66
N ASP A 146 -14.67 -9.09 -1.58
CA ASP A 146 -16.08 -9.39 -1.39
C ASP A 146 -16.98 -8.42 -2.17
N THR A 147 -16.58 -7.15 -2.27
CA THR A 147 -17.45 -6.09 -2.84
C THR A 147 -17.04 -5.71 -4.27
N TYR A 148 -15.76 -5.82 -4.62
CA TYR A 148 -15.19 -5.22 -5.83
C TYR A 148 -14.48 -6.24 -6.73
N SER A 149 -15.11 -7.39 -6.96
CA SER A 149 -14.57 -8.53 -7.74
C SER A 149 -14.23 -8.23 -9.21
N LYS A 150 -14.71 -7.12 -9.76
CA LYS A 150 -14.42 -6.66 -11.13
C LYS A 150 -13.36 -5.55 -11.19
N SER A 151 -12.85 -5.11 -10.04
CA SER A 151 -11.84 -4.05 -9.99
C SER A 151 -10.47 -4.56 -10.43
N LYS A 152 -9.62 -3.66 -10.92
CA LYS A 152 -8.24 -4.00 -11.32
C LYS A 152 -7.37 -4.48 -10.15
N VAL A 153 -7.77 -4.15 -8.92
CA VAL A 153 -7.07 -4.51 -7.69
C VAL A 153 -7.64 -5.77 -7.03
N TYR A 154 -8.58 -6.47 -7.69
CA TYR A 154 -9.16 -7.71 -7.16
C TYR A 154 -8.11 -8.82 -6.95
N GLU A 155 -7.26 -9.08 -7.95
CA GLU A 155 -6.19 -10.07 -7.85
C GLU A 155 -5.04 -9.59 -6.93
N PRO A 156 -4.56 -8.33 -7.03
CA PRO A 156 -3.63 -7.77 -6.05
C PRO A 156 -4.10 -7.89 -4.59
N ALA A 157 -5.36 -7.58 -4.28
CA ALA A 157 -5.87 -7.66 -2.92
C ALA A 157 -5.83 -9.09 -2.36
N GLN A 158 -6.06 -10.12 -3.20
CA GLN A 158 -5.94 -11.52 -2.78
C GLN A 158 -4.49 -11.90 -2.53
N TYR A 159 -3.59 -11.48 -3.43
CA TYR A 159 -2.16 -11.73 -3.26
C TYR A 159 -1.67 -11.13 -1.93
N TYR A 160 -1.94 -9.84 -1.70
CA TYR A 160 -1.50 -9.17 -0.49
C TYR A 160 -2.22 -9.65 0.77
N LEU A 161 -3.48 -10.09 0.68
CA LEU A 161 -4.13 -10.79 1.80
C LEU A 161 -3.36 -12.06 2.20
N GLY A 162 -2.97 -12.88 1.22
CA GLY A 162 -2.14 -14.07 1.46
C GLY A 162 -0.78 -13.73 2.07
N VAL A 163 -0.12 -12.67 1.58
CA VAL A 163 1.15 -12.17 2.13
C VAL A 163 0.97 -11.69 3.57
N THR A 164 -0.09 -10.93 3.87
CA THR A 164 -0.36 -10.45 5.24
C THR A 164 -0.63 -11.59 6.20
N TYR A 165 -1.38 -12.63 5.79
CA TYR A 165 -1.53 -13.85 6.58
C TYR A 165 -0.19 -14.54 6.84
N ALA A 166 0.67 -14.65 5.83
CA ALA A 166 1.99 -15.25 5.95
C ALA A 166 2.89 -14.50 6.93
N ILE A 167 2.93 -13.16 6.86
CA ILE A 167 3.69 -12.31 7.77
C ILE A 167 3.29 -12.56 9.23
N LYS A 168 1.97 -12.69 9.49
CA LYS A 168 1.46 -12.96 10.84
C LYS A 168 1.72 -14.39 11.33
N GLY A 169 2.15 -15.28 10.44
CA GLY A 169 2.33 -16.72 10.72
C GLY A 169 1.06 -17.55 10.55
N ASN A 170 -0.02 -16.98 10.02
CA ASN A 170 -1.27 -17.69 9.74
C ASN A 170 -1.16 -18.46 8.42
N PHE A 171 -0.30 -19.49 8.40
CA PHE A 171 0.08 -20.16 7.15
C PHE A 171 -1.06 -20.92 6.48
N GLU A 172 -1.99 -21.51 7.23
CA GLU A 172 -3.15 -22.19 6.66
C GLU A 172 -4.02 -21.22 5.83
N ASP A 173 -4.33 -20.05 6.38
CA ASP A 173 -5.09 -19.00 5.68
C ASP A 173 -4.32 -18.46 4.47
N ALA A 174 -3.01 -18.23 4.62
CA ALA A 174 -2.15 -17.77 3.54
C ALA A 174 -2.12 -18.77 2.38
N ILE A 175 -1.92 -20.06 2.66
CA ILE A 175 -1.93 -21.14 1.67
C ILE A 175 -3.28 -21.18 0.96
N ALA A 176 -4.40 -21.18 1.70
CA ALA A 176 -5.73 -21.26 1.12
C ALA A 176 -6.02 -20.09 0.16
N VAL A 177 -5.65 -18.86 0.53
CA VAL A 177 -5.85 -17.68 -0.33
C VAL A 177 -4.94 -17.74 -1.57
N LEU A 178 -3.66 -18.06 -1.39
CA LEU A 178 -2.68 -18.07 -2.48
C LEU A 178 -2.97 -19.22 -3.46
N GLU A 179 -3.28 -20.43 -3.00
CA GLU A 179 -3.67 -21.57 -3.85
C GLU A 179 -4.88 -21.24 -4.71
N LYS A 180 -5.91 -20.64 -4.11
CA LYS A 180 -7.08 -20.21 -4.87
C LYS A 180 -6.69 -19.21 -5.95
N LEU A 181 -5.84 -18.23 -5.61
CA LEU A 181 -5.41 -17.19 -6.54
C LEU A 181 -4.60 -17.77 -7.71
N THR A 182 -3.67 -18.71 -7.50
CA THR A 182 -2.88 -19.30 -8.59
C THR A 182 -3.77 -19.99 -9.64
N HIS A 183 -4.90 -20.56 -9.23
CA HIS A 183 -5.84 -21.22 -10.13
C HIS A 183 -6.67 -20.27 -11.01
N HIS A 184 -6.99 -19.06 -10.54
CA HIS A 184 -7.90 -18.17 -11.27
C HIS A 184 -7.32 -16.80 -11.64
N ALA A 185 -6.09 -16.47 -11.23
CA ALA A 185 -5.43 -15.21 -11.59
C ALA A 185 -5.32 -15.08 -13.11
N LYS A 186 -5.80 -13.97 -13.66
CA LYS A 186 -5.71 -13.63 -15.07
C LYS A 186 -4.41 -12.90 -15.40
N ASP A 187 -3.89 -12.13 -14.46
CA ASP A 187 -2.58 -11.50 -14.59
C ASP A 187 -1.47 -12.53 -14.34
N GLY A 188 -0.60 -12.73 -15.34
CA GLY A 188 0.49 -13.70 -15.28
C GLY A 188 1.54 -13.37 -14.22
N ASN A 189 1.81 -12.07 -13.97
CA ASN A 189 2.75 -11.66 -12.94
C ASN A 189 2.17 -11.92 -11.56
N ILE A 190 0.88 -11.64 -11.36
CA ILE A 190 0.21 -11.98 -10.09
C ILE A 190 0.21 -13.48 -9.85
N ARG A 191 -0.07 -14.29 -10.88
CA ARG A 191 -0.03 -15.75 -10.75
C ARG A 191 1.36 -16.24 -10.34
N GLN A 192 2.40 -15.80 -11.04
CA GLN A 192 3.78 -16.20 -10.74
C GLN A 192 4.21 -15.77 -9.33
N ASN A 193 3.86 -14.53 -8.92
CA ASN A 193 4.15 -14.06 -7.57
C ASN A 193 3.41 -14.87 -6.51
N ALA A 194 2.14 -15.22 -6.75
CA ALA A 194 1.35 -16.05 -5.86
C ALA A 194 1.91 -17.48 -5.74
N GLU A 195 2.36 -18.08 -6.85
CA GLU A 195 3.04 -19.39 -6.86
C GLU A 195 4.31 -19.37 -6.02
N ALA A 196 5.19 -18.39 -6.24
CA ALA A 196 6.43 -18.25 -5.49
C ALA A 196 6.18 -18.00 -3.98
N MET A 197 5.20 -17.16 -3.65
CA MET A 197 4.83 -16.92 -2.25
C MET A 197 4.21 -18.17 -1.62
N LEU A 198 3.37 -18.90 -2.34
CA LEU A 198 2.75 -20.13 -1.86
C LEU A 198 3.81 -21.20 -1.52
N GLU A 199 4.81 -21.38 -2.38
CA GLU A 199 5.94 -22.27 -2.13
C GLU A 199 6.68 -21.87 -0.84
N ARG A 200 7.04 -20.58 -0.72
CA ARG A 200 7.69 -20.05 0.48
C ARG A 200 6.87 -20.30 1.75
N VAL A 201 5.57 -20.07 1.72
CA VAL A 201 4.68 -20.27 2.88
C VAL A 201 4.60 -21.74 3.26
N LYS A 202 4.55 -22.67 2.29
CA LYS A 202 4.55 -24.11 2.55
C LYS A 202 5.84 -24.59 3.21
N ASP A 203 6.98 -24.09 2.76
CA ASP A 203 8.29 -24.40 3.35
C ASP A 203 8.38 -23.91 4.79
N LEU A 204 7.90 -22.68 5.06
CA LEU A 204 7.84 -22.12 6.41
C LEU A 204 6.90 -22.93 7.32
N ALA A 205 5.71 -23.31 6.82
CA ALA A 205 4.75 -24.10 7.57
C ALA A 205 5.25 -25.51 7.91
N SER A 206 6.09 -26.11 7.05
CA SER A 206 6.68 -27.43 7.25
C SER A 206 7.92 -27.42 8.14
N SER A 207 8.49 -26.23 8.38
CA SER A 207 9.71 -26.03 9.17
C SER A 207 9.46 -25.64 10.63
N ASN A 208 8.20 -25.38 10.99
CA ASN A 208 7.73 -25.07 12.34
C ASN A 208 7.15 -26.31 13.02
#